data_AF-A0A660PD67-F1
#
_entry.id   AF-A0A660PD67-F1
#
_cell.length_a   1.000
_cell.length_b   1.000
_cell.length_c   1.000
_cell.angle_alpha   90.00
_cell.angle_beta   90.00
_cell.angle_gamma   90.00
#
_symmetry.space_group_name_H-M   'P 1'
#
loop_
_entity.id
_entity.type
_entity.pdbx_description
1 polymer ?
#
loop_
_entity_poly.entity_id
_entity_poly.type
_entity_poly.pdbx_seq_one_letter_code
_entity_poly.pdbx_strand_id
1 'polypeptide(L)'
;MRKTVKFLCRLFRIRTCNLAIPHPSGKPQKICLDYQIGRCLGPCEGLQSEKDYRKSVDAVLMFLSGRSLALIETLKKTMARQSKQMKYEEAAHTRDQIEALQSIFSKQKVDAGRIVNRDIIAYAREGRDTVVVTFQVREGILIGRQHFQLRSELEEVDSEIISAFIRQYYNRLPDYPQELYLPVS
;
A
#
# COMPACT_ATOMS: atom_id res chain seq x y z
N MET A 1 -5.85 -1.10 -6.23
CA MET A 1 -4.64 -1.62 -5.54
C MET A 1 -3.43 -1.80 -6.47
N ARG A 2 -3.48 -2.62 -7.54
CA ARG A 2 -2.31 -2.84 -8.44
C ARG A 2 -1.66 -1.55 -9.00
N LYS A 3 -2.46 -0.54 -9.34
CA LYS A 3 -1.95 0.76 -9.84
C LYS A 3 -1.19 1.54 -8.77
N THR A 4 -1.74 1.64 -7.55
CA THR A 4 -1.12 2.32 -6.40
C THR A 4 0.18 1.66 -5.98
N VAL A 5 0.20 0.33 -5.85
CA VAL A 5 1.42 -0.42 -5.50
C VAL A 5 2.50 -0.21 -6.57
N LYS A 6 2.16 -0.34 -7.86
CA LYS A 6 3.11 -0.07 -8.96
C LYS A 6 3.65 1.36 -8.92
N PHE A 7 2.81 2.34 -8.62
CA PHE A 7 3.21 3.73 -8.46
C PHE A 7 4.19 3.91 -7.31
N LEU A 8 3.88 3.39 -6.13
CA LEU A 8 4.74 3.46 -4.94
C LEU A 8 6.08 2.75 -5.16
N CYS A 9 6.07 1.55 -5.75
CA CYS A 9 7.31 0.84 -6.08
C CYS A 9 8.20 1.65 -7.00
N ARG A 10 7.62 2.34 -8.00
CA ARG A 10 8.38 3.22 -8.89
C ARG A 10 8.91 4.46 -8.16
N LEU A 11 8.09 5.05 -7.30
CA LEU A 11 8.45 6.26 -6.54
C LEU A 11 9.60 6.04 -5.56
N PHE A 12 9.61 4.87 -4.90
CA PHE A 12 10.64 4.45 -3.94
C PHE A 12 11.74 3.55 -4.54
N ARG A 13 11.75 3.40 -5.88
CA ARG A 13 12.70 2.59 -6.66
C ARG A 13 12.85 1.15 -6.15
N ILE A 14 11.74 0.57 -5.70
CA ILE A 14 11.67 -0.83 -5.27
C ILE A 14 11.73 -1.73 -6.51
N ARG A 15 12.59 -2.75 -6.45
CA ARG A 15 12.72 -3.75 -7.50
C ARG A 15 11.38 -4.41 -7.84
N THR A 16 11.11 -4.59 -9.13
CA THR A 16 9.95 -5.34 -9.64
C THR A 16 10.35 -6.55 -10.47
N CYS A 17 11.65 -6.84 -10.55
CA CYS A 17 12.19 -7.97 -11.30
C CYS A 17 12.11 -9.28 -10.49
N ASN A 18 11.97 -10.42 -11.18
CA ASN A 18 11.89 -11.76 -10.59
C ASN A 18 13.26 -12.41 -10.34
N LEU A 19 14.28 -11.57 -10.16
CA LEU A 19 15.66 -11.99 -9.94
C LEU A 19 15.82 -12.63 -8.55
N ALA A 20 16.45 -13.80 -8.46
CA ALA A 20 16.79 -14.43 -7.20
C ALA A 20 18.04 -13.76 -6.58
N ILE A 21 17.91 -13.27 -5.35
CA ILE A 21 18.99 -12.61 -4.60
C ILE A 21 19.07 -13.28 -3.22
N PRO A 22 20.20 -13.91 -2.85
CA PRO A 22 21.41 -14.09 -3.66
C PRO A 22 21.18 -15.01 -4.86
N HIS A 23 21.98 -14.84 -5.91
CA HIS A 23 21.88 -15.69 -7.11
C HIS A 23 22.19 -17.15 -6.75
N PRO A 24 21.53 -18.16 -7.36
CA PRO A 24 21.81 -19.57 -7.08
C PRO A 24 23.27 -19.97 -7.31
N SER A 25 23.99 -19.27 -8.19
CA SER A 25 25.41 -19.49 -8.45
C SER A 25 26.37 -18.68 -7.53
N GLY A 26 25.85 -17.96 -6.54
CA GLY A 26 26.62 -17.12 -5.62
C GLY A 26 27.25 -15.85 -6.21
N LYS A 27 27.04 -15.56 -7.50
CA LYS A 27 27.57 -14.36 -8.18
C LYS A 27 26.55 -13.22 -8.21
N PRO A 28 26.96 -11.95 -8.11
CA PRO A 28 26.05 -10.82 -8.32
C PRO A 28 25.44 -10.89 -9.73
N GLN A 29 24.16 -10.54 -9.82
CA GLN A 29 23.47 -10.51 -11.10
C GLN A 29 23.73 -9.20 -11.81
N LYS A 30 23.88 -9.27 -13.15
CA LYS A 30 24.03 -8.08 -14.00
C LYS A 30 22.84 -7.14 -13.81
N ILE A 31 23.11 -5.84 -13.72
CA ILE A 31 22.10 -4.78 -13.80
C ILE A 31 21.16 -4.97 -14.99
N CYS A 32 19.87 -4.78 -14.74
CA CYS A 32 18.82 -4.85 -15.75
C CYS A 32 18.42 -3.47 -16.26
N LEU A 33 17.53 -3.45 -17.24
CA LEU A 33 16.99 -2.22 -17.81
C LEU A 33 16.36 -1.29 -16.75
N ASP A 34 15.65 -1.84 -15.76
CA ASP A 34 15.01 -1.03 -14.70
C ASP A 34 16.03 -0.21 -13.90
N TYR A 35 17.26 -0.72 -13.71
CA TYR A 35 18.34 0.07 -13.12
C TYR A 35 18.80 1.18 -14.07
N GLN A 36 19.06 0.83 -15.34
CA GLN A 36 19.56 1.78 -16.34
C GLN A 36 18.62 2.97 -16.57
N ILE A 37 17.31 2.76 -16.44
CA ILE A 37 16.30 3.82 -16.57
C ILE A 37 15.87 4.43 -15.22
N GLY A 38 16.58 4.13 -14.12
CA GLY A 38 16.38 4.73 -12.81
C GLY A 38 15.15 4.28 -12.02
N ARG A 39 14.52 3.14 -12.38
CA ARG A 39 13.39 2.54 -11.63
C ARG A 39 13.82 1.66 -10.47
N CYS A 40 15.09 1.26 -10.43
CA CYS A 40 15.68 0.47 -9.36
C CYS A 40 17.10 0.97 -9.07
N LEU A 41 17.59 0.75 -7.86
CA LEU A 41 18.95 1.13 -7.44
C LEU A 41 19.97 -0.03 -7.51
N GLY A 42 19.61 -1.13 -8.16
CA GLY A 42 20.53 -2.25 -8.42
C GLY A 42 20.95 -3.06 -7.19
N PRO A 43 20.04 -3.43 -6.26
CA PRO A 43 20.40 -4.29 -5.12
C PRO A 43 20.90 -5.68 -5.55
N CYS A 44 20.57 -6.14 -6.77
CA CYS A 44 21.02 -7.42 -7.33
C CYS A 44 22.53 -7.49 -7.60
N GLU A 45 23.18 -6.34 -7.79
CA GLU A 45 24.62 -6.21 -7.99
C GLU A 45 25.32 -5.60 -6.76
N GLY A 46 24.58 -5.34 -5.68
CA GLY A 46 25.13 -4.74 -4.45
C GLY A 46 25.33 -3.22 -4.53
N LEU A 47 24.77 -2.54 -5.54
CA LEU A 47 24.85 -1.08 -5.71
C LEU A 47 24.01 -0.31 -4.69
N GLN A 48 23.14 -1.00 -3.96
CA GLN A 48 22.36 -0.48 -2.86
C GLN A 48 22.53 -1.36 -1.63
N SER A 49 22.77 -0.75 -0.47
CA SER A 49 22.85 -1.47 0.79
C SER A 49 21.49 -2.08 1.17
N GLU A 50 21.50 -3.22 1.87
CA GLU A 50 20.27 -3.84 2.40
C GLU A 50 19.51 -2.86 3.29
N LYS A 51 20.23 -2.10 4.13
CA LYS A 51 19.64 -1.10 5.03
C LYS A 51 18.89 -0.01 4.27
N ASP A 52 19.45 0.49 3.17
CA ASP A 52 18.81 1.54 2.39
C ASP A 52 17.66 0.99 1.55
N TYR A 53 17.78 -0.23 1.02
CA TYR A 53 16.67 -0.91 0.36
C TYR A 53 15.51 -1.13 1.34
N ARG A 54 15.82 -1.54 2.58
CA ARG A 54 14.83 -1.73 3.65
C ARG A 54 14.09 -0.44 3.97
N LYS A 55 14.76 0.71 4.03
CA LYS A 55 14.09 2.02 4.22
C LYS A 55 13.08 2.32 3.12
N SER A 56 13.41 2.04 1.85
CA SER A 56 12.47 2.21 0.73
C SER A 56 11.26 1.30 0.88
N VAL A 57 11.46 0.05 1.28
CA VAL A 57 10.38 -0.92 1.53
C VAL A 57 9.49 -0.45 2.69
N ASP A 58 10.10 -0.03 3.80
CA ASP A 58 9.38 0.42 4.99
C ASP A 58 8.56 1.68 4.69
N ALA A 59 9.04 2.59 3.84
CA ALA A 59 8.27 3.75 3.40
C ALA A 59 7.00 3.32 2.63
N VAL A 60 7.10 2.35 1.73
CA VAL A 60 5.94 1.82 1.00
C VAL A 60 4.98 1.10 1.95
N LEU A 61 5.48 0.30 2.89
CA LEU A 61 4.66 -0.35 3.91
C LEU A 61 3.96 0.68 4.81
N MET A 62 4.66 1.75 5.20
CA MET A 62 4.11 2.82 6.02
C MET A 62 2.94 3.51 5.31
N PHE A 63 3.08 3.82 4.02
CA PHE A 63 1.99 4.35 3.21
C PHE A 63 0.80 3.37 3.12
N LEU A 64 1.05 2.10 2.79
CA LEU A 64 0.00 1.09 2.67
C LEU A 64 -0.69 0.77 4.00
N SER A 65 0.01 0.95 5.13
CA SER A 65 -0.55 0.83 6.47
C SER A 65 -1.36 2.07 6.91
N GLY A 66 -1.51 3.07 6.03
CA GLY A 66 -2.25 4.27 6.38
C GLY A 66 -1.50 5.23 7.31
N ARG A 67 -0.16 5.22 7.28
CA ARG A 67 0.68 6.16 8.03
C ARG A 67 1.33 7.16 7.08
N SER A 68 0.57 7.65 6.11
CA SER A 68 1.09 8.38 4.97
C SER A 68 1.46 9.82 5.36
N LEU A 69 0.71 10.43 6.28
CA LEU A 69 1.04 11.74 6.84
C LEU A 69 2.40 11.72 7.58
N ALA A 70 2.61 10.71 8.43
CA ALA A 70 3.86 10.56 9.17
C ALA A 70 5.05 10.25 8.23
N LEU A 71 4.82 9.53 7.12
CA LEU A 71 5.82 9.36 6.07
C LEU A 71 6.20 10.69 5.41
N ILE A 72 5.22 11.52 5.05
CA ILE A 72 5.46 12.84 4.46
C ILE A 72 6.30 13.72 5.40
N GLU A 73 5.99 13.74 6.69
CA GLU A 73 6.77 14.50 7.67
C GLU A 73 8.22 14.00 7.79
N THR A 74 8.43 12.69 7.68
CA THR A 74 9.78 12.10 7.65
C THR A 74 10.55 12.50 6.39
N LEU A 75 9.88 12.53 5.23
CA LEU A 75 10.47 12.95 3.96
C LEU A 75 10.80 14.45 3.98
N LYS A 76 9.94 15.31 4.53
CA LYS A 76 10.23 16.76 4.69
C LYS A 76 11.50 17.00 5.50
N LYS A 77 11.65 16.30 6.64
CA LYS A 77 12.87 16.37 7.46
C LYS A 77 14.10 15.90 6.68
N THR A 78 13.95 14.84 5.89
CA THR A 78 15.03 14.28 5.06
C THR A 78 15.46 15.26 3.97
N MET A 79 14.50 15.85 3.24
CA MET A 79 14.72 16.87 2.22
C MET A 79 15.43 18.10 2.80
N ALA A 80 14.97 18.60 3.95
CA ALA A 80 15.58 19.74 4.62
C ALA A 80 17.04 19.45 5.03
N ARG A 81 17.33 18.23 5.49
CA ARG A 81 18.70 17.80 5.81
C ARG A 81 19.57 17.72 4.56
N GLN A 82 19.07 17.15 3.47
CA GLN A 82 19.80 17.06 2.19
C GLN A 82 20.14 18.45 1.65
N SER A 83 19.18 19.38 1.70
CA SER A 83 19.38 20.78 1.31
C SER A 83 20.46 21.46 2.17
N LYS A 84 20.44 21.28 3.50
CA LYS A 84 21.50 21.78 4.40
C LYS A 84 22.88 21.18 4.10
N GLN A 85 22.94 19.97 3.56
CA GLN A 85 24.17 19.31 3.14
C GLN A 85 24.58 19.65 1.70
N MET A 86 23.92 20.60 1.04
CA MET A 86 24.14 20.99 -0.36
C MET A 86 23.92 19.84 -1.36
N LYS A 87 23.14 18.82 -0.98
CA LYS A 87 22.78 17.66 -1.82
C LYS A 87 21.49 17.94 -2.58
N TYR A 88 21.54 18.89 -3.51
CA TYR A 88 20.34 19.43 -4.17
C TYR A 88 19.61 18.39 -5.04
N GLU A 89 20.32 17.50 -5.71
CA GLU A 89 19.70 16.43 -6.51
C GLU A 89 18.91 15.45 -5.63
N GLU A 90 19.49 15.04 -4.49
CA GLU A 90 18.79 14.16 -3.55
C GLU A 90 17.58 14.87 -2.92
N ALA A 91 17.73 16.16 -2.58
CA ALA A 91 16.64 16.97 -2.04
C ALA A 91 15.49 17.14 -3.05
N ALA A 92 15.81 17.38 -4.33
CA ALA A 92 14.84 17.45 -5.41
C ALA A 92 14.09 16.12 -5.56
N HIS A 93 14.81 14.99 -5.52
CA HIS A 93 14.16 13.68 -5.56
C HIS A 93 13.19 13.47 -4.39
N THR A 94 13.58 13.83 -3.16
CA THR A 94 12.71 13.73 -1.97
C THR A 94 11.51 14.67 -2.07
N ARG A 95 11.67 15.88 -2.62
CA ARG A 95 10.57 16.81 -2.90
C ARG A 95 9.56 16.18 -3.86
N ASP A 96 10.03 15.64 -4.98
CA ASP A 96 9.16 15.01 -5.98
C ASP A 96 8.42 13.80 -5.38
N GLN A 97 9.03 13.07 -4.44
CA GLN A 97 8.35 12.03 -3.65
C GLN A 97 7.21 12.61 -2.79
N ILE A 98 7.44 13.71 -2.08
CA ILE A 98 6.41 14.36 -1.26
C ILE A 98 5.23 14.81 -2.12
N GLU A 99 5.49 15.50 -3.23
CA GLU A 99 4.45 16.00 -4.14
C GLU A 99 3.65 14.83 -4.77
N ALA A 100 4.35 13.78 -5.20
CA ALA A 100 3.75 12.57 -5.72
C ALA A 100 2.82 11.91 -4.71
N LEU A 101 3.24 11.78 -3.45
CA LEU A 101 2.40 11.24 -2.38
C LEU A 101 1.18 12.14 -2.13
N GLN A 102 1.38 13.45 -1.99
CA GLN A 102 0.30 14.42 -1.77
C GLN A 102 -0.76 14.40 -2.88
N SER A 103 -0.36 14.17 -4.12
CA SER A 103 -1.27 14.06 -5.27
C SER A 103 -2.26 12.89 -5.18
N ILE A 104 -1.94 11.86 -4.39
CA ILE A 104 -2.87 10.73 -4.14
C ILE A 104 -4.00 11.18 -3.21
N PHE A 105 -3.68 11.97 -2.18
CA PHE A 105 -4.67 12.48 -1.23
C PHE A 105 -5.65 13.44 -1.89
N SER A 106 -5.17 14.34 -2.77
CA SER A 106 -6.04 15.33 -3.42
C SER A 106 -7.07 14.69 -4.36
N LYS A 107 -6.76 13.52 -4.93
CA LYS A 107 -7.67 12.76 -5.81
C LYS A 107 -8.66 11.87 -5.07
N GLN A 108 -8.46 11.62 -3.76
CA GLN A 108 -9.19 10.60 -3.01
C GLN A 108 -9.81 11.09 -1.70
N LYS A 109 -9.82 12.39 -1.42
CA LYS A 109 -10.61 12.95 -0.32
C LYS A 109 -12.10 12.68 -0.57
N VAL A 110 -12.56 11.52 -0.10
CA VAL A 110 -13.96 11.31 0.23
C VAL A 110 -14.15 12.17 1.49
N ASP A 111 -14.97 13.20 1.36
CA ASP A 111 -15.26 14.16 2.42
C ASP A 111 -15.81 13.43 3.65
N ALA A 112 -14.91 13.08 4.57
CA ALA A 112 -15.24 12.57 5.88
C ALA A 112 -14.55 13.52 6.84
N GLY A 113 -15.32 14.38 7.51
CA GLY A 113 -14.84 15.41 8.44
C GLY A 113 -13.99 14.92 9.63
N ARG A 114 -13.61 13.63 9.66
CA ARG A 114 -12.72 13.02 10.64
C ARG A 114 -11.75 12.05 9.95
N ILE A 115 -10.45 12.25 10.18
CA ILE A 115 -9.39 11.33 9.73
C ILE A 115 -9.40 10.12 10.67
N VAL A 116 -10.18 9.10 10.31
CA VAL A 116 -10.27 7.81 11.03
C VAL A 116 -10.09 6.68 10.04
N ASN A 117 -9.45 5.60 10.49
CA ASN A 117 -9.30 4.38 9.71
C ASN A 117 -10.62 3.60 9.71
N ARG A 118 -11.14 3.29 8.52
CA ARG A 118 -12.46 2.70 8.33
C ARG A 118 -12.38 1.56 7.33
N ASP A 119 -13.09 0.48 7.59
CA ASP A 119 -13.41 -0.48 6.54
C ASP A 119 -14.90 -0.40 6.22
N ILE A 120 -15.23 -0.46 4.93
CA ILE A 120 -16.61 -0.49 4.44
C ILE A 120 -16.83 -1.85 3.82
N ILE A 121 -17.77 -2.61 4.39
CA ILE A 121 -18.19 -3.90 3.86
C ILE A 121 -19.53 -3.68 3.15
N ALA A 122 -19.64 -4.22 1.95
CA ALA A 122 -20.88 -4.28 1.19
C ALA A 122 -21.05 -5.70 0.67
N TYR A 123 -22.28 -6.13 0.44
CA TYR A 123 -22.56 -7.42 -0.17
C TYR A 123 -23.71 -7.33 -1.16
N ALA A 124 -23.74 -8.29 -2.08
CA ALA A 124 -24.88 -8.57 -2.93
C ALA A 124 -25.07 -10.08 -2.98
N ARG A 125 -26.33 -10.53 -2.96
CA ARG A 125 -26.69 -11.94 -2.97
C ARG A 125 -27.74 -12.21 -4.04
N GLU A 126 -27.53 -13.25 -4.81
CA GLU A 126 -28.49 -13.77 -5.78
C GLU A 126 -28.56 -15.30 -5.63
N GLY A 127 -29.70 -15.80 -5.13
CA GLY A 127 -29.85 -17.21 -4.77
C GLY A 127 -28.81 -17.65 -3.74
N ARG A 128 -27.91 -18.56 -4.15
CA ARG A 128 -26.83 -19.13 -3.33
C ARG A 128 -25.48 -18.41 -3.49
N ASP A 129 -25.39 -17.51 -4.46
CA ASP A 129 -24.16 -16.79 -4.75
C ASP A 129 -24.18 -15.45 -4.01
N THR A 130 -23.21 -15.28 -3.10
CA THR A 130 -23.02 -14.03 -2.36
C THR A 130 -21.64 -13.46 -2.67
N VAL A 131 -21.60 -12.19 -3.07
CA VAL A 131 -20.36 -11.44 -3.27
C VAL A 131 -20.23 -10.40 -2.18
N VAL A 132 -19.19 -10.52 -1.38
CA VAL A 132 -18.82 -9.52 -0.36
C VAL A 132 -17.65 -8.70 -0.86
N VAL A 133 -17.74 -7.37 -0.73
CA VAL A 133 -16.68 -6.43 -1.09
C VAL A 133 -16.27 -5.64 0.15
N THR A 134 -14.98 -5.67 0.45
CA THR A 134 -14.39 -4.89 1.53
C THR A 134 -13.52 -3.77 0.96
N PHE A 135 -13.86 -2.53 1.29
CA PHE A 135 -13.07 -1.35 1.00
C PHE A 135 -12.30 -0.94 2.25
N GLN A 136 -10.99 -0.81 2.12
CA GLN A 136 -10.11 -0.41 3.23
C GLN A 136 -9.74 1.05 3.05
N VAL A 137 -10.19 1.89 4.00
CA VAL A 137 -9.93 3.33 4.02
C VAL A 137 -9.00 3.65 5.19
N ARG A 138 -7.90 4.33 4.91
CA ARG A 138 -6.95 4.80 5.93
C ARG A 138 -6.61 6.25 5.70
N GLU A 139 -6.60 7.06 6.76
CA GLU A 139 -6.41 8.51 6.65
C GLU A 139 -7.31 9.19 5.58
N GLY A 140 -8.53 8.67 5.37
CA GLY A 140 -9.45 9.15 4.33
C GLY A 140 -9.13 8.70 2.90
N ILE A 141 -8.10 7.87 2.70
CA ILE A 141 -7.68 7.32 1.40
C ILE A 141 -8.16 5.87 1.28
N LEU A 142 -8.80 5.53 0.15
CA LEU A 142 -9.05 4.14 -0.21
C LEU A 142 -7.75 3.41 -0.59
N ILE A 143 -7.19 2.64 0.35
CA ILE A 143 -5.94 1.90 0.15
C ILE A 143 -6.17 0.52 -0.48
N GLY A 144 -7.36 -0.07 -0.30
CA GLY A 144 -7.63 -1.45 -0.66
C GLY A 144 -9.08 -1.69 -1.08
N ARG A 145 -9.27 -2.62 -2.01
CA ARG A 145 -10.56 -3.21 -2.35
C ARG A 145 -10.35 -4.71 -2.54
N GLN A 146 -11.05 -5.50 -1.75
CA GLN A 146 -11.05 -6.96 -1.85
C GLN A 146 -12.47 -7.43 -2.13
N HIS A 147 -12.60 -8.52 -2.89
CA HIS A 147 -13.89 -9.14 -3.16
C HIS A 147 -13.77 -10.62 -2.85
N PHE A 148 -14.83 -11.17 -2.28
CA PHE A 148 -14.92 -12.55 -1.84
C PHE A 148 -16.21 -13.14 -2.37
N GLN A 149 -16.09 -14.32 -2.98
CA GLN A 149 -17.22 -15.11 -3.41
C GLN A 149 -17.52 -16.11 -2.30
N LEU A 150 -18.73 -16.08 -1.79
CA LEU A 150 -19.26 -16.99 -0.79
C LEU A 150 -20.38 -17.80 -1.44
N ARG A 151 -20.47 -19.06 -1.06
CA ARG A 151 -21.65 -19.89 -1.32
C ARG A 151 -22.39 -20.07 -0.02
N SER A 152 -23.66 -19.68 -0.02
CA SER A 152 -24.57 -19.81 1.11
C SER A 152 -25.77 -20.67 0.72
N GLU A 153 -26.40 -21.29 1.71
CA GLU A 153 -27.68 -21.95 1.49
C GLU A 153 -28.81 -20.93 1.32
N LEU A 154 -29.91 -21.35 0.69
CA LEU A 154 -31.04 -20.45 0.41
C LEU A 154 -31.73 -19.94 1.69
N GLU A 155 -31.66 -20.73 2.76
CA GLU A 155 -32.31 -20.50 4.05
C GLU A 155 -31.46 -19.65 5.00
N GLU A 156 -30.17 -19.43 4.70
CA GLU A 156 -29.30 -18.61 5.53
C GLU A 156 -29.74 -17.14 5.55
N VAL A 157 -29.65 -16.51 6.72
CA VAL A 157 -29.96 -15.08 6.89
C VAL A 157 -28.72 -14.25 6.55
N ASP A 158 -28.89 -13.19 5.78
CA ASP A 158 -27.78 -12.32 5.35
C ASP A 158 -26.91 -11.81 6.50
N SER A 159 -27.53 -11.47 7.64
CA SER A 159 -26.82 -11.01 8.84
C SER A 159 -25.87 -12.08 9.40
N GLU A 160 -26.22 -13.35 9.31
CA GLU A 160 -25.38 -14.47 9.73
C GLU A 160 -24.20 -14.68 8.78
N ILE A 161 -24.46 -14.66 7.47
CA ILE A 161 -23.43 -14.76 6.42
C ILE A 161 -22.38 -13.66 6.62
N ILE A 162 -22.83 -12.41 6.79
CA ILE A 162 -21.94 -11.26 6.95
C ILE A 162 -21.21 -11.30 8.29
N SER A 163 -21.86 -11.71 9.38
CA SER A 163 -21.21 -11.89 10.68
C SER A 163 -20.10 -12.95 10.63
N ALA A 164 -20.37 -14.09 9.98
CA ALA A 164 -19.38 -15.14 9.76
C ALA A 164 -18.20 -14.65 8.90
N PHE A 165 -18.49 -13.93 7.83
CA PHE A 165 -17.48 -13.30 6.97
C PHE A 165 -16.58 -12.35 7.76
N ILE A 166 -17.14 -11.44 8.56
CA ILE A 166 -16.39 -10.46 9.36
C ILE A 166 -15.42 -11.18 10.30
N ARG A 167 -15.89 -12.20 11.03
CA ARG A 167 -15.06 -12.98 11.95
C ARG A 167 -13.90 -13.65 11.22
N GLN A 168 -14.17 -14.30 10.08
CA GLN A 168 -13.14 -15.00 9.32
C GLN A 168 -12.13 -14.02 8.69
N TYR A 169 -12.61 -12.89 8.18
CA TYR A 169 -11.80 -11.86 7.54
C TYR A 169 -10.79 -11.25 8.52
N TYR A 170 -11.26 -10.81 9.69
CA TYR A 170 -10.40 -10.15 10.68
C TYR A 170 -9.60 -11.12 11.55
N ASN A 171 -9.93 -12.40 11.61
CA ASN A 171 -9.05 -13.40 12.23
C ASN A 171 -7.74 -13.63 11.44
N ARG A 172 -7.71 -13.25 10.16
CA ARG A 172 -6.55 -13.44 9.28
C ARG A 172 -5.70 -12.19 9.10
N LEU A 173 -6.13 -11.04 9.62
CA LEU A 173 -5.50 -9.74 9.41
C LEU A 173 -5.17 -9.09 10.76
N PRO A 174 -3.91 -8.67 10.99
CA PRO A 174 -3.53 -7.99 12.23
C PRO A 174 -3.94 -6.52 12.29
N ASP A 175 -4.40 -5.94 11.17
CA ASP A 175 -4.80 -4.52 11.07
C ASP A 175 -6.32 -4.36 11.17
N TYR A 176 -6.79 -3.85 12.31
CA TYR A 176 -8.20 -3.58 12.58
C TYR A 176 -8.52 -2.09 12.33
N PRO A 177 -9.59 -1.76 11.60
CA PRO A 177 -10.03 -0.37 11.46
C PRO A 177 -10.62 0.14 12.80
N GLN A 178 -10.68 1.46 12.95
CA GLN A 178 -11.32 2.08 14.11
C GLN A 178 -12.84 2.04 14.00
N GLU A 179 -13.37 2.04 12.77
CA GLU A 179 -14.81 1.96 12.51
C GLU A 179 -15.08 0.96 11.37
N LEU A 180 -16.14 0.18 11.52
CA LEU A 180 -16.62 -0.76 10.51
C LEU A 180 -17.99 -0.29 10.01
N TYR A 181 -18.09 -0.03 8.72
CA TYR A 181 -19.34 0.36 8.07
C TYR A 181 -19.95 -0.87 7.42
N LEU A 182 -21.15 -1.22 7.85
CA LEU A 182 -21.95 -2.33 7.34
C LEU A 182 -23.13 -1.78 6.54
N PRO A 183 -23.60 -2.51 5.52
CA PRO A 183 -24.82 -2.11 4.83
C PRO A 183 -25.98 -2.21 5.82
N VAL A 184 -26.81 -1.17 5.87
CA VAL A 184 -28.04 -1.19 6.65
C VAL A 184 -29.05 -1.99 5.85
N SER A 185 -29.45 -3.13 6.37
CA SER A 185 -30.57 -3.94 5.87
C SER A 185 -31.90 -3.30 6.23
#